data_AF-A0A8G1VW10-F1
#
_entry.id   AF-A0A8G1VW10-F1
#
_cell.length_a   1.000
_cell.length_b   1.000
_cell.length_c   1.000
_cell.angle_alpha   90.00
_cell.angle_beta   90.00
_cell.angle_gamma   90.00
#
_symmetry.space_group_name_H-M   'P 1'
#
loop_
_entity.id
_entity.type
_entity.pdbx_description
1 polymer ?
#
loop_
_entity_poly.entity_id
_entity_poly.type
_entity_poly.pdbx_seq_one_letter_code
_entity_poly.pdbx_strand_id
1 'polypeptide(L)'
;MYALQVLPVPFESDVFKSAGRANKSLDSALHHLKSVDPADVHLKELLWPAFVIGPEAQTMSQRAVITDVLESLWTLWRCHNVTNALKVLEKIWARRATEGSSRRNHPYTGTPHALNECVLAPSTRAF
;
A
#
# COMPACT_ATOMS: atom_id res chain seq x y z
N MET A 1 16.50 31.38 7.14
CA MET A 1 15.44 31.41 6.13
C MET A 1 15.22 30.01 5.59
N TYR A 2 14.36 29.21 6.21
CA TYR A 2 13.84 27.97 5.62
C TYR A 2 12.33 28.15 5.51
N ALA A 3 11.82 28.21 4.29
CA ALA A 3 10.40 28.36 4.01
C ALA A 3 9.72 26.99 4.05
N LEU A 4 8.96 26.73 5.11
CA LEU A 4 7.93 25.69 5.14
C LEU A 4 6.75 26.16 4.29
N GLN A 5 6.76 25.79 3.01
CA GLN A 5 5.58 25.94 2.16
C GLN A 5 4.70 24.70 2.32
N VAL A 6 3.72 24.79 3.22
CA VAL A 6 2.58 23.87 3.29
C VAL A 6 1.62 24.27 2.18
N LEU A 7 1.67 23.58 1.05
CA LEU A 7 0.64 23.67 0.02
C LEU A 7 -0.54 22.75 0.42
N PRO A 8 -1.79 23.22 0.38
CA PRO A 8 -2.95 22.35 0.48
C PRO A 8 -3.11 21.63 -0.87
N VAL A 9 -2.65 20.38 -0.95
CA VAL A 9 -2.93 19.52 -2.10
C VAL A 9 -4.40 19.07 -2.05
N PRO A 10 -5.15 19.09 -3.17
CA PRO A 10 -6.48 18.50 -3.26
C PRO A 10 -6.38 16.98 -3.05
N PHE A 11 -6.57 16.55 -1.81
CA PHE A 11 -5.99 15.31 -1.27
C PHE A 11 -6.66 14.01 -1.74
N GLU A 12 -7.86 14.02 -2.32
CA GLU A 12 -8.63 12.78 -2.47
C GLU A 12 -8.78 12.31 -3.93
N SER A 13 -9.05 13.21 -4.87
CA SER A 13 -9.42 12.80 -6.25
C SER A 13 -8.24 12.32 -7.09
N ASP A 14 -7.05 12.88 -6.87
CA ASP A 14 -5.83 12.50 -7.59
C ASP A 14 -5.20 11.22 -7.03
N VAL A 15 -5.42 10.89 -5.75
CA VAL A 15 -4.96 9.64 -5.14
C VAL A 15 -5.69 8.45 -5.76
N PHE A 16 -7.01 8.51 -5.96
CA PHE A 16 -7.74 7.42 -6.60
C PHE A 16 -7.40 7.28 -8.09
N LYS A 17 -7.21 8.39 -8.81
CA LYS A 17 -6.78 8.35 -10.23
C LYS A 17 -5.34 7.84 -10.37
N SER A 18 -4.43 8.25 -9.49
CA SER A 18 -3.04 7.78 -9.48
C SER A 18 -2.93 6.33 -9.03
N ALA A 19 -3.72 5.88 -8.04
CA ALA A 19 -3.81 4.47 -7.65
C ALA A 19 -4.36 3.60 -8.79
N GLY A 20 -5.40 4.07 -9.50
CA GLY A 20 -5.92 3.39 -10.69
C GLY A 20 -4.90 3.29 -11.83
N ARG A 21 -4.09 4.33 -12.06
CA ARG A 21 -2.99 4.31 -13.04
C ARG A 21 -1.82 3.42 -12.58
N ALA A 22 -1.47 3.46 -11.30
CA ALA A 22 -0.42 2.64 -10.71
C ALA A 22 -0.78 1.15 -10.79
N ASN A 23 -2.04 0.79 -10.53
CA ASN A 23 -2.53 -0.59 -10.67
C ASN A 23 -2.43 -1.08 -12.12
N LYS A 24 -2.85 -0.26 -13.11
CA LYS A 24 -2.68 -0.61 -14.53
C LYS A 24 -1.21 -0.78 -14.92
N SER A 25 -0.33 0.08 -14.38
CA SER A 25 1.11 0.00 -14.60
C SER A 25 1.71 -1.26 -13.96
N LEU A 26 1.24 -1.61 -12.76
CA LEU A 26 1.64 -2.80 -12.02
C LEU A 26 1.22 -4.08 -12.76
N ASP A 27 -0.03 -4.16 -13.19
CA ASP A 27 -0.53 -5.33 -13.92
C ASP A 27 0.22 -5.53 -15.26
N SER A 28 0.56 -4.44 -15.94
CA SER A 28 1.42 -4.48 -17.13
C SER A 28 2.83 -4.99 -16.81
N ALA A 29 3.43 -4.50 -15.72
CA ALA A 29 4.75 -4.96 -15.29
C ALA A 29 4.74 -6.45 -14.88
N LEU A 30 3.70 -6.91 -14.19
CA LEU A 30 3.50 -8.31 -13.84
C LEU A 30 3.28 -9.18 -15.07
N HIS A 31 2.53 -8.69 -16.06
CA HIS A 31 2.36 -9.37 -17.34
C HIS A 31 3.70 -9.56 -18.06
N HIS A 32 4.54 -8.52 -18.11
CA HIS A 32 5.88 -8.64 -18.71
C HIS A 32 6.78 -9.58 -17.91
N LEU A 33 6.79 -9.52 -16.58
CA LEU A 33 7.56 -10.43 -15.73
C LEU A 33 7.19 -11.89 -15.99
N LYS A 34 5.90 -12.19 -16.13
CA LYS A 34 5.40 -13.54 -16.39
C LYS A 34 5.69 -14.02 -17.81
N SER A 35 5.84 -13.11 -18.77
CA SER A 35 6.08 -13.46 -20.18
C SER A 35 7.51 -13.94 -20.47
N VAL A 36 8.45 -13.71 -19.55
CA VAL A 36 9.82 -14.17 -19.69
C VAL A 36 9.87 -15.68 -19.48
N ASP A 37 10.56 -16.38 -20.38
CA ASP A 37 10.72 -17.83 -20.28
C ASP A 37 11.48 -18.19 -19.00
N PRO A 38 10.93 -19.06 -18.13
CA PRO A 38 11.66 -19.53 -16.97
C PRO A 38 12.93 -20.31 -17.31
N ALA A 39 13.19 -20.71 -18.55
CA ALA A 39 14.48 -21.29 -18.98
C ALA A 39 15.50 -20.25 -19.45
N ASP A 40 15.15 -18.96 -19.50
CA ASP A 40 16.02 -17.90 -20.00
C ASP A 40 17.21 -17.65 -19.06
N VAL A 41 18.41 -17.53 -19.61
CA VAL A 41 19.64 -17.19 -18.89
C VAL A 41 19.59 -15.79 -18.26
N HIS A 42 18.75 -14.91 -18.80
CA HIS A 42 18.53 -13.56 -18.31
C HIS A 42 17.51 -13.50 -17.17
N LEU A 43 16.89 -14.62 -16.79
CA LEU A 43 15.87 -14.65 -15.74
C LEU A 43 16.40 -14.02 -14.44
N LYS A 44 17.68 -14.24 -14.08
CA LYS A 44 18.33 -13.60 -12.91
C LYS A 44 18.15 -12.09 -12.82
N GLU A 45 18.06 -11.41 -13.95
CA GLU A 45 17.94 -9.96 -14.02
C GLU A 45 16.56 -9.52 -13.55
N LEU A 46 15.57 -10.43 -13.55
CA LEU A 46 14.23 -10.19 -13.02
C LEU A 46 14.16 -10.23 -11.50
N LEU A 47 15.17 -10.74 -10.79
CA LEU A 47 15.14 -10.79 -9.32
C LEU A 47 14.90 -9.40 -8.73
N TRP A 48 15.63 -8.40 -9.22
CA TRP A 48 15.53 -7.04 -8.71
C TRP A 48 14.21 -6.35 -9.10
N PRO A 49 13.78 -6.34 -10.38
CA PRO A 49 12.45 -5.86 -10.78
C PRO A 49 11.30 -6.54 -10.03
N ALA A 50 11.32 -7.87 -9.89
CA ALA A 50 10.30 -8.60 -9.15
C ALA A 50 10.27 -8.21 -7.67
N PHE A 51 11.44 -8.02 -7.04
CA PHE A 51 11.52 -7.55 -5.66
C PHE A 51 11.05 -6.10 -5.49
N VAL A 52 11.38 -5.19 -6.41
CA VAL A 52 10.98 -3.77 -6.33
C VAL A 52 9.47 -3.59 -6.56
N ILE A 53 8.88 -4.40 -7.45
CA ILE A 53 7.45 -4.38 -7.75
C ILE A 53 6.65 -5.13 -6.67
N GLY A 54 7.27 -6.13 -6.02
CA GLY A 54 6.67 -6.99 -5.01
C GLY A 54 5.86 -6.28 -3.92
N PRO A 55 6.37 -5.19 -3.31
CA PRO A 55 5.64 -4.42 -2.31
C PRO A 55 4.35 -3.84 -2.86
N GLU A 56 4.28 -3.43 -4.13
CA GLU A 56 3.08 -2.80 -4.70
C GLU A 56 1.92 -3.78 -4.91
N ALA A 57 2.15 -5.10 -4.79
CA ALA A 57 1.11 -6.12 -4.93
C ALA A 57 0.08 -6.07 -3.78
N GLN A 58 -1.12 -5.59 -4.11
CA GLN A 58 -2.22 -5.45 -3.16
C GLN A 58 -3.11 -6.69 -3.12
N THR A 59 -3.27 -7.38 -4.25
CA THR A 59 -4.13 -8.55 -4.37
C THR A 59 -3.35 -9.86 -4.21
N MET A 60 -4.03 -10.93 -3.79
CA MET A 60 -3.40 -12.26 -3.71
C MET A 60 -2.94 -12.75 -5.08
N SER A 61 -3.67 -12.42 -6.14
CA SER A 61 -3.33 -12.78 -7.52
C SER A 61 -2.00 -12.17 -7.97
N GLN A 62 -1.78 -10.89 -7.68
CA GLN A 62 -0.53 -10.20 -8.00
C GLN A 62 0.66 -10.78 -7.22
N ARG A 63 0.45 -11.07 -5.93
CA ARG A 63 1.48 -11.70 -5.08
C ARG A 63 1.86 -13.08 -5.58
N ALA A 64 0.88 -13.88 -6.02
CA ALA A 64 1.13 -15.20 -6.59
C ALA A 64 2.03 -15.13 -7.84
N VAL A 65 1.82 -14.14 -8.72
CA VAL A 65 2.69 -13.94 -9.89
C VAL A 65 4.13 -13.62 -9.48
N ILE A 66 4.34 -12.75 -8.49
CA ILE A 66 5.68 -12.41 -8.01
C ILE A 66 6.35 -13.63 -7.34
N THR A 67 5.59 -14.39 -6.55
CA THR A 67 6.09 -15.62 -5.92
C THR A 67 6.50 -16.65 -6.97
N ASP A 68 5.69 -16.88 -8.01
CA ASP A 68 5.97 -17.83 -9.09
C ASP A 68 7.25 -17.48 -9.86
N VAL A 69 7.48 -16.19 -10.13
CA VAL A 69 8.73 -15.71 -10.75
C VAL A 69 9.94 -15.94 -9.84
N LEU A 70 9.80 -15.64 -8.54
CA LEU A 70 10.87 -15.88 -7.57
C LEU A 70 11.13 -17.37 -7.35
N GLU A 71 10.12 -18.22 -7.35
CA GLU A 71 10.28 -19.68 -7.26
C GLU A 71 10.99 -20.23 -8.49
N SER A 72 10.61 -19.77 -9.69
CA SER A 72 11.30 -20.10 -10.95
C SER A 72 12.79 -19.74 -10.87
N LEU A 73 13.10 -18.54 -10.38
CA LEU A 73 14.48 -18.11 -10.11
C LEU A 73 15.23 -19.03 -9.13
N TRP A 74 14.58 -19.43 -8.04
CA TRP A 74 15.16 -20.34 -7.06
C TRP A 74 15.45 -21.73 -7.66
N THR A 75 14.54 -22.29 -8.45
CA THR A 75 14.71 -23.63 -9.03
C THR A 75 15.95 -23.74 -9.91
N LEU A 76 16.22 -22.70 -10.70
CA LEU A 76 17.34 -22.61 -11.61
C LEU A 76 18.67 -22.20 -10.93
N TRP A 77 18.64 -21.18 -10.07
CA TRP A 77 19.88 -20.53 -9.57
C TRP A 77 20.23 -20.93 -8.14
N ARG A 78 19.25 -21.45 -7.37
CA ARG A 78 19.40 -21.87 -5.96
C ARG A 78 20.08 -20.84 -5.07
N CYS A 79 19.90 -19.56 -5.37
CA CYS A 79 20.63 -18.48 -4.70
C CYS A 79 19.83 -17.94 -3.51
N HIS A 80 20.51 -17.79 -2.36
CA HIS A 80 19.89 -17.33 -1.11
C HIS A 80 19.23 -15.95 -1.23
N ASN A 81 19.65 -15.14 -2.20
CA ASN A 81 19.06 -13.83 -2.48
C ASN A 81 17.57 -13.93 -2.83
N VAL A 82 17.17 -14.97 -3.55
CA VAL A 82 15.77 -15.21 -3.92
C VAL A 82 14.93 -15.55 -2.70
N THR A 83 15.41 -16.49 -1.87
CA THR A 83 14.72 -16.90 -0.64
C THR A 83 14.62 -15.74 0.36
N ASN A 84 15.65 -14.90 0.45
CA ASN A 84 15.63 -13.72 1.30
C ASN A 84 14.66 -12.65 0.79
N ALA A 85 14.64 -12.40 -0.52
CA ALA A 85 13.70 -11.48 -1.15
C ALA A 85 12.25 -11.90 -0.88
N LEU A 86 11.92 -13.18 -1.10
CA LEU A 86 10.58 -13.71 -0.85
C LEU A 86 10.17 -13.53 0.62
N LYS A 87 11.03 -13.89 1.58
CA LYS A 87 10.77 -13.70 3.02
C LYS A 87 10.53 -12.24 3.40
N VAL A 88 11.25 -11.30 2.78
CA VAL A 88 11.05 -9.86 3.03
C VAL A 88 9.70 -9.41 2.47
N LEU A 89 9.33 -9.86 1.27
CA LEU A 89 8.02 -9.55 0.66
C LEU A 89 6.86 -10.09 1.49
N GLU A 90 6.95 -11.34 1.97
CA GLU A 90 5.94 -11.94 2.85
C GLU A 90 5.74 -11.10 4.12
N LYS A 91 6.82 -10.63 4.75
CA LYS A 91 6.75 -9.75 5.92
C LYS A 91 6.09 -8.41 5.60
N ILE A 92 6.40 -7.80 4.45
CA ILE A 92 5.77 -6.55 4.01
C ILE A 92 4.27 -6.76 3.81
N TRP A 93 3.87 -7.84 3.14
CA TRP A 93 2.47 -8.16 2.89
C TRP A 93 1.71 -8.46 4.18
N ALA A 94 2.32 -9.18 5.12
CA ALA A 94 1.75 -9.47 6.43
C ALA A 94 1.54 -8.20 7.27
N ARG A 95 2.54 -7.30 7.30
CA ARG A 95 2.45 -6.00 7.98
C ARG A 95 1.31 -5.13 7.42
N ARG A 96 1.11 -5.13 6.11
CA ARG A 96 0.00 -4.38 5.50
C ARG A 96 -1.37 -4.96 5.83
N ALA A 97 -1.48 -6.29 5.94
CA ALA A 97 -2.73 -6.95 6.33
C ALA A 97 -3.15 -6.59 7.77
N THR A 98 -2.18 -6.48 8.69
CA THR A 98 -2.44 -6.09 10.09
C THR A 98 -2.76 -4.59 10.21
N GLU A 99 -2.04 -3.71 9.49
CA GLU A 99 -2.32 -2.27 9.47
C GLU A 99 -3.69 -1.92 8.86
N GLY A 100 -4.08 -2.60 7.78
CA GLY A 100 -5.41 -2.44 7.15
C GLY A 100 -6.57 -2.86 8.07
N SER A 101 -6.33 -3.84 8.94
CA SER A 101 -7.30 -4.28 9.95
C SER A 101 -7.41 -3.29 11.12
N SER A 102 -6.29 -2.68 11.52
CA SER A 102 -6.26 -1.68 12.61
C SER A 102 -6.97 -0.38 12.23
N ARG A 103 -6.83 0.09 10.97
CA ARG A 103 -7.57 1.28 10.49
C ARG A 103 -9.08 1.08 10.41
N ARG A 104 -9.55 -0.16 10.21
CA ARG A 104 -10.98 -0.50 10.13
C ARG A 104 -11.66 -0.55 11.51
N ASN A 105 -10.89 -0.60 12.59
CA ASN A 105 -11.37 -0.67 13.97
C ASN A 105 -11.17 0.63 14.75
N HIS A 106 -11.47 1.80 14.14
CA HIS A 106 -11.80 2.98 14.93
C HIS A 106 -13.29 2.87 15.26
N PRO A 107 -13.70 2.45 16.47
CA PRO A 107 -15.07 2.63 16.87
C PRO A 107 -15.35 4.13 16.77
N TYR A 108 -16.32 4.53 15.95
CA TYR A 108 -16.93 5.84 16.07
C TYR A 108 -17.46 5.93 17.50
N THR A 109 -16.68 6.53 18.40
CA THR A 109 -17.17 7.00 19.69
C THR A 109 -18.04 8.20 19.36
N GLY A 110 -19.28 7.92 18.95
CA GLY A 110 -20.34 8.90 18.91
C GLY A 110 -20.56 9.39 20.33
N THR A 111 -19.96 10.52 20.67
CA THR A 111 -20.39 11.34 21.79
C THR A 111 -21.82 11.80 21.47
N PRO A 112 -22.81 11.58 22.36
CA PRO A 112 -24.13 12.14 22.14
C PRO A 112 -24.01 13.66 22.17
N HIS A 113 -24.39 14.26 21.05
CA HIS A 113 -24.47 15.69 20.82
C HIS A 113 -25.44 16.29 21.85
N ALA A 114 -24.90 16.75 22.98
CA ALA A 114 -25.63 17.56 23.93
C ALA A 114 -25.94 18.90 23.26
N LEU A 115 -27.23 19.12 22.99
CA LEU A 115 -27.79 20.43 22.68
C LEU A 115 -27.44 21.37 23.83
N ASN A 116 -26.60 22.37 23.57
CA ASN A 116 -26.69 23.64 24.30
C ASN A 116 -25.92 24.72 23.56
N GLU A 117 -26.57 25.32 22.57
CA GLU A 117 -26.37 26.73 22.28
C GLU A 117 -27.71 27.44 22.45
N CYS A 118 -27.88 28.11 23.59
CA CYS A 118 -28.72 29.29 23.73
C CYS A 118 -28.00 30.25 24.66
N VAL A 119 -27.13 31.05 24.05
CA VAL A 119 -26.61 32.32 24.57
C VAL A 119 -27.74 33.36 24.47
N LEU A 120 -28.02 34.08 25.57
CA LEU A 120 -28.60 35.44 25.72
C LEU A 120 -29.27 35.47 27.11
N ALA A 121 -28.98 36.32 28.09
CA ALA A 121 -28.20 37.55 28.25
C ALA A 121 -28.03 37.78 29.78
N PRO A 122 -27.14 38.69 30.25
CA PRO A 122 -27.07 39.08 31.66
C PRO A 122 -27.98 40.30 31.91
N SER A 123 -28.88 40.23 32.90
CA SER A 123 -29.34 41.46 33.56
C SER A 123 -29.97 41.24 34.93
N THR A 124 -29.56 42.12 35.83
CA THR A 124 -29.74 42.23 37.27
C THR A 124 -31.13 42.72 37.67
N ARG A 125 -31.46 42.52 38.98
CA ARG A 125 -32.52 43.10 39.85
C ARG A 125 -33.79 42.25 40.02
N ALA A 126 -34.07 41.75 41.24
CA ALA A 126 -34.55 42.45 42.46
C ALA A 126 -36.04 42.82 42.39
N PHE A 127 -36.90 42.00 43.01
CA PHE A 127 -37.62 42.25 44.26
C PHE A 127 -38.28 40.94 44.71
#